data_AF-A0A0B8N8X6-F1
#
_entry.id   AF-A0A0B8N8X6-F1
#
_cell.length_a   1.000
_cell.length_b   1.000
_cell.length_c   1.000
_cell.angle_alpha   90.00
_cell.angle_beta   90.00
_cell.angle_gamma   90.00
#
_symmetry.space_group_name_H-M   'P 1'
#
loop_
_entity.id
_entity.type
_entity.pdbx_description
1 polymer ?
#
loop_
_entity_poly.entity_id
_entity_poly.type
_entity_poly.pdbx_seq_one_letter_code
_entity_poly.pdbx_strand_id
1 'polypeptide(L)'
;MLRHYLGNTGNTVNLDPAELMTEIPEFNDEVNRTIHNQVAEIVAQAVASGNYGKPTPFGTGWLGFYPSPTKYPDWFRAIGGFDYSVGGVVTVYPPSTPGGNPIVHVESQVDIADRYNWDTGKESKIGPLTIEDGDIQALQTAGLAREFNIEGHHLMPTFQGEFIV
;
A
#
# COMPACT_ATOMS: atom_id res chain seq x y z
N MET A 1 -11.00 9.62 -9.63
CA MET A 1 -10.95 8.46 -10.55
C MET A 1 -12.00 8.51 -11.68
N LEU A 2 -13.32 8.49 -11.40
CA LEU A 2 -14.34 8.46 -12.48
C LEU A 2 -14.21 9.59 -13.54
N ARG A 3 -13.91 10.82 -13.13
CA ARG A 3 -13.69 11.92 -14.09
C ARG A 3 -12.53 11.63 -15.06
N HIS A 4 -11.48 10.98 -14.57
CA HIS A 4 -10.32 10.62 -15.39
C HIS A 4 -10.66 9.52 -16.40
N TYR A 5 -11.41 8.49 -15.96
CA TYR A 5 -11.97 7.46 -16.83
C TYR A 5 -12.78 8.06 -17.99
N LEU A 6 -13.70 8.97 -17.66
CA LEU A 6 -14.54 9.68 -18.64
C LEU A 6 -13.76 10.68 -19.52
N GLY A 7 -12.54 11.05 -19.11
CA GLY A 7 -11.62 11.85 -19.92
C GLY A 7 -11.00 11.06 -21.08
N ASN A 8 -11.18 9.74 -21.12
CA ASN A 8 -10.81 8.86 -22.25
C ASN A 8 -9.32 8.90 -22.65
N THR A 9 -8.43 9.18 -21.69
CA THR A 9 -6.98 9.21 -21.97
C THR A 9 -6.32 7.85 -21.72
N GLY A 10 -6.77 7.13 -20.69
CA GLY A 10 -6.12 5.91 -20.21
C GLY A 10 -4.75 6.16 -19.56
N ASN A 11 -4.38 7.42 -19.32
CA ASN A 11 -3.10 7.76 -18.70
C ASN A 11 -3.06 7.22 -17.28
N THR A 12 -1.91 6.69 -16.87
CA THR A 12 -1.68 6.27 -15.48
C THR A 12 -1.94 7.41 -14.51
N VAL A 13 -2.62 7.11 -13.40
CA VAL A 13 -2.80 8.04 -12.29
C VAL A 13 -1.78 7.72 -11.21
N ASN A 14 -0.94 8.70 -10.87
CA ASN A 14 -0.06 8.58 -9.71
C ASN A 14 -0.84 8.96 -8.44
N LEU A 15 -0.93 8.03 -7.48
CA LEU A 15 -1.58 8.23 -6.18
C LEU A 15 -0.53 8.03 -5.09
N ASP A 16 -0.27 9.06 -4.28
CA ASP A 16 0.74 8.97 -3.22
C ASP A 16 0.25 8.03 -2.10
N PRO A 17 0.96 6.93 -1.79
CA PRO A 17 0.60 6.07 -0.65
C PRO A 17 0.47 6.82 0.69
N ALA A 18 1.18 7.94 0.89
CA ALA A 18 1.03 8.73 2.11
C ALA A 18 -0.34 9.39 2.25
N GLU A 19 -1.00 9.74 1.14
CA GLU A 19 -2.38 10.23 1.16
C GLU A 19 -3.31 9.11 1.67
N LEU A 20 -3.17 7.90 1.12
CA LEU A 20 -3.94 6.73 1.57
C LEU A 20 -3.69 6.40 3.04
N MET A 21 -2.43 6.40 3.49
CA MET A 21 -2.10 6.12 4.89
C MET A 21 -2.65 7.20 5.84
N THR A 22 -2.68 8.46 5.41
CA THR A 22 -3.23 9.57 6.20
C THR A 22 -4.75 9.48 6.31
N GLU A 23 -5.43 9.18 5.21
CA GLU A 23 -6.89 9.16 5.15
C GLU A 23 -7.51 7.82 5.59
N ILE A 24 -6.75 6.74 5.52
CA ILE A 24 -7.14 5.38 5.91
C ILE A 24 -6.16 4.87 6.99
N PRO A 25 -6.35 5.25 8.28
CA PRO A 25 -5.50 4.79 9.37
C PRO A 25 -5.28 3.28 9.43
N GLU A 26 -6.27 2.45 9.12
CA GLU A 26 -6.11 0.99 9.05
C GLU A 26 -5.10 0.55 7.98
N PHE A 27 -4.98 1.28 6.87
CA PHE A 27 -3.96 1.01 5.87
C PHE A 27 -2.57 1.39 6.39
N ASN A 28 -2.45 2.54 7.08
CA ASN A 28 -1.22 2.92 7.76
C ASN A 28 -0.79 1.86 8.79
N ASP A 29 -1.71 1.37 9.61
CA ASP A 29 -1.42 0.33 10.60
C ASP A 29 -0.97 -0.98 9.94
N GLU A 30 -1.60 -1.34 8.82
CA GLU A 30 -1.26 -2.53 8.04
C GLU A 30 0.14 -2.43 7.41
N VAL A 31 0.50 -1.27 6.84
CA VAL A 31 1.85 -1.01 6.31
C VAL A 31 2.89 -1.07 7.43
N ASN A 32 2.65 -0.39 8.55
CA ASN A 32 3.57 -0.39 9.70
C ASN A 32 3.76 -1.78 10.30
N ARG A 33 2.68 -2.56 10.41
CA ARG A 33 2.72 -3.95 10.85
C ARG A 33 3.52 -4.82 9.89
N THR A 34 3.36 -4.61 8.58
CA THR A 34 4.10 -5.33 7.53
C THR A 34 5.60 -5.04 7.63
N ILE A 35 5.99 -3.76 7.75
CA ILE A 35 7.40 -3.35 7.97
C ILE A 35 7.93 -3.98 9.26
N HIS A 36 7.19 -3.86 10.36
CA HIS A 36 7.61 -4.37 11.66
C HIS A 36 7.90 -5.88 11.61
N ASN A 37 7.04 -6.67 10.97
CA ASN A 37 7.25 -8.11 10.83
C ASN A 37 8.52 -8.45 10.04
N GLN A 38 8.79 -7.74 8.94
CA GLN A 38 10.02 -7.93 8.16
C GLN A 38 11.27 -7.56 8.97
N VAL A 39 11.22 -6.45 9.72
CA VAL A 39 12.32 -6.02 10.60
C VAL A 39 12.54 -7.04 11.72
N ALA A 40 11.47 -7.56 12.34
CA ALA A 40 11.55 -8.55 13.42
C ALA A 40 12.26 -9.83 12.99
N GLU A 41 11.96 -10.33 11.78
CA GLU A 41 12.64 -11.50 11.21
C GLU A 41 14.15 -11.25 11.02
N ILE A 42 14.52 -10.08 10.49
CA ILE A 42 15.93 -9.70 10.30
C ILE A 42 16.66 -9.53 11.64
N VAL A 43 16.01 -8.90 12.63
CA VAL A 43 16.55 -8.73 13.97
C VAL A 43 16.79 -10.08 14.64
N ALA A 44 15.83 -11.01 14.56
CA ALA A 44 15.97 -12.35 15.11
C ALA A 44 17.16 -13.10 14.48
N GLN A 45 17.35 -12.99 13.16
CA GLN A 45 18.49 -13.59 12.47
C GLN A 45 19.83 -12.96 12.87
N ALA A 46 19.90 -11.63 12.98
CA ALA A 46 21.10 -10.93 13.41
C ALA A 46 21.50 -11.31 14.84
N VAL A 47 20.54 -11.38 15.76
CA VAL A 47 20.75 -11.80 17.16
C VAL A 47 21.22 -13.26 17.23
N ALA A 48 20.57 -14.17 16.51
CA ALA A 48 20.92 -15.60 16.54
C ALA A 48 22.31 -15.89 15.96
N SER A 49 22.73 -15.12 14.95
CA SER A 49 24.01 -15.31 14.28
C SER A 49 25.15 -14.43 14.83
N GLY A 50 24.83 -13.41 15.63
CA GLY A 50 25.78 -12.38 16.06
C GLY A 50 26.23 -11.43 14.93
N ASN A 51 25.62 -11.51 13.74
CA ASN A 51 26.00 -10.72 12.57
C ASN A 51 25.33 -9.34 12.60
N TYR A 52 25.89 -8.43 13.37
CA TYR A 52 25.47 -7.03 13.42
C TYR A 52 26.19 -6.15 12.39
N GLY A 53 25.64 -4.97 12.13
CA GLY A 53 26.24 -3.91 11.31
C GLY A 53 26.16 -4.12 9.80
N LYS A 54 25.60 -5.24 9.34
CA LYS A 54 25.41 -5.53 7.92
C LYS A 54 24.02 -5.07 7.45
N PRO A 55 23.93 -4.18 6.44
CA PRO A 55 22.66 -3.85 5.80
C PRO A 55 22.03 -5.09 5.14
N THR A 56 20.77 -5.34 5.44
CA THR A 56 20.00 -6.48 4.94
C THR A 56 18.73 -5.97 4.26
N PRO A 57 18.55 -6.21 2.94
CA PRO A 57 17.35 -5.80 2.24
C PRO A 57 16.16 -6.70 2.60
N PHE A 58 14.95 -6.14 2.53
CA PHE A 58 13.69 -6.89 2.61
C PHE A 58 12.69 -6.39 1.57
N GLY A 59 11.69 -7.22 1.29
CA GLY A 59 10.61 -6.90 0.38
C GLY A 59 9.47 -7.90 0.51
N THR A 60 8.24 -7.40 0.42
CA THR A 60 7.05 -8.26 0.31
C THR A 60 6.70 -8.50 -1.16
N GLY A 61 5.84 -9.50 -1.41
CA GLY A 61 5.02 -9.49 -2.61
C GLY A 61 3.94 -8.41 -2.54
N TRP A 62 3.05 -8.40 -3.55
CA TRP A 62 1.83 -7.60 -3.52
C TRP A 62 0.83 -8.19 -2.52
N LEU A 63 0.30 -7.33 -1.66
CA LEU A 63 -0.69 -7.62 -0.64
C LEU A 63 -1.94 -6.78 -0.94
N GLY A 64 -3.11 -7.40 -0.89
CA GLY A 64 -4.36 -6.68 -1.12
C GLY A 64 -4.83 -5.94 0.12
N PHE A 65 -5.25 -4.69 -0.05
CA PHE A 65 -5.96 -3.92 0.97
C PHE A 65 -7.33 -3.47 0.46
N TYR A 66 -8.33 -3.54 1.34
CA TYR A 66 -9.70 -3.20 0.98
C TYR A 66 -10.28 -2.17 1.97
N PRO A 67 -10.40 -0.88 1.57
CA PRO A 67 -11.04 0.13 2.39
C PRO A 67 -12.46 -0.29 2.77
N SER A 68 -12.83 -0.10 4.04
CA SER A 68 -14.20 -0.38 4.49
C SER A 68 -15.21 0.51 3.73
N PRO A 69 -16.23 -0.06 3.06
CA PRO A 69 -17.25 0.73 2.36
C PRO A 69 -18.09 1.62 3.28
N THR A 70 -18.14 1.30 4.58
CA THR A 70 -18.91 2.08 5.56
C THR A 70 -18.07 3.18 6.20
N LYS A 71 -16.78 2.96 6.42
CA LYS A 71 -15.87 3.93 7.05
C LYS A 71 -15.21 4.87 6.03
N TYR A 72 -14.92 4.35 4.83
CA TYR A 72 -14.23 5.04 3.75
C TYR A 72 -15.01 4.95 2.43
N PRO A 73 -16.28 5.41 2.40
CA PRO A 73 -17.14 5.23 1.24
C PRO A 73 -16.58 5.90 -0.01
N ASP A 74 -15.84 7.00 0.12
CA ASP A 74 -15.27 7.71 -1.02
C ASP A 74 -14.06 6.98 -1.59
N TRP A 75 -13.12 6.52 -0.77
CA TRP A 75 -12.01 5.68 -1.22
C TRP A 75 -12.48 4.35 -1.80
N PHE A 76 -13.44 3.69 -1.13
CA PHE A 76 -14.05 2.47 -1.63
C PHE A 76 -14.65 2.64 -3.03
N ARG A 77 -15.38 3.74 -3.28
CA ARG A 77 -15.95 4.03 -4.60
C ARG A 77 -14.91 4.52 -5.60
N ALA A 78 -13.84 5.15 -5.13
CA ALA A 78 -12.82 5.74 -5.99
C ALA A 78 -11.85 4.70 -6.54
N ILE A 79 -11.42 3.72 -5.74
CA ILE A 79 -10.41 2.74 -6.12
C ILE A 79 -10.77 1.30 -5.75
N GLY A 80 -11.84 1.06 -4.98
CA GLY A 80 -12.15 -0.29 -4.50
C GLY A 80 -11.02 -0.85 -3.64
N GLY A 81 -10.62 -2.09 -3.92
CA GLY A 81 -9.42 -2.68 -3.34
C GLY A 81 -8.19 -2.36 -4.18
N PHE A 82 -7.05 -2.22 -3.53
CA PHE A 82 -5.78 -1.97 -4.21
C PHE A 82 -4.69 -2.87 -3.63
N ASP A 83 -3.65 -3.12 -4.41
CA ASP A 83 -2.48 -3.87 -3.96
C ASP A 83 -1.41 -2.91 -3.44
N TYR A 84 -0.69 -3.33 -2.41
CA TYR A 84 0.49 -2.63 -1.90
C TYR A 84 1.66 -3.59 -1.70
N SER A 85 2.88 -3.07 -1.73
CA SER A 85 4.08 -3.81 -1.33
C SER A 85 4.98 -2.92 -0.49
N VAL A 86 5.81 -3.53 0.35
CA VAL A 86 6.76 -2.81 1.20
C VAL A 86 8.15 -3.37 0.92
N GLY A 87 9.12 -2.49 0.74
CA GLY A 87 10.52 -2.84 0.61
C GLY A 87 11.43 -1.91 1.39
N GLY A 88 12.65 -2.34 1.67
CA GLY A 88 13.59 -1.51 2.41
C GLY A 88 14.90 -2.19 2.74
N VAL A 89 15.69 -1.53 3.59
CA VAL A 89 16.96 -2.00 4.12
C VAL A 89 16.98 -1.81 5.63
N VAL A 90 17.37 -2.85 6.36
CA VAL A 90 17.55 -2.84 7.81
C VAL A 90 19.03 -3.05 8.14
N THR A 91 19.58 -2.22 9.02
CA THR A 91 20.86 -2.48 9.67
C THR A 91 20.61 -2.69 11.17
N VAL A 92 20.99 -3.86 11.69
CA VAL A 92 20.84 -4.21 13.10
C VAL A 92 22.18 -4.02 13.81
N TYR A 93 22.18 -3.32 14.93
CA TYR A 93 23.33 -3.07 15.79
C TYR A 93 23.18 -3.82 17.11
N PRO A 94 24.30 -4.16 17.78
CA PRO A 94 24.23 -4.76 19.10
C PRO A 94 23.55 -3.80 20.10
N PRO A 95 22.95 -4.33 21.18
CA PRO A 95 22.40 -3.51 22.24
C PRO A 95 23.44 -2.56 22.85
N SER A 96 23.00 -1.36 23.26
CA SER A 96 23.86 -0.40 23.98
C SER A 96 24.32 -0.91 25.36
N THR A 97 23.56 -1.84 25.95
CA THR A 97 23.84 -2.44 27.25
C THR A 97 23.73 -3.96 27.17
N PRO A 98 24.55 -4.73 27.92
CA PRO A 98 24.43 -6.19 27.94
C PRO A 98 23.01 -6.63 28.35
N GLY A 99 22.37 -7.45 27.50
CA GLY A 99 21.00 -7.91 27.71
C GLY A 99 19.89 -6.94 27.30
N GLY A 100 20.23 -5.77 26.72
CA GLY A 100 19.27 -4.83 26.16
C GLY A 100 18.72 -5.23 24.78
N ASN A 101 17.85 -4.39 24.23
CA ASN A 101 17.29 -4.58 22.89
C ASN A 101 18.30 -4.17 21.79
N PRO A 102 18.30 -4.85 20.63
CA PRO A 102 19.06 -4.40 19.46
C PRO A 102 18.61 -3.02 19.00
N ILE A 103 19.54 -2.24 18.46
CA ILE A 103 19.22 -0.97 17.78
C ILE A 103 19.07 -1.27 16.29
N VAL A 104 18.05 -0.74 15.65
CA VAL A 104 17.86 -0.86 14.19
C VAL A 104 17.92 0.51 13.53
N HIS A 105 18.42 0.53 12.30
CA HIS A 105 18.26 1.61 11.33
C HIS A 105 17.47 1.05 10.15
N VAL A 106 16.31 1.62 9.85
CA VAL A 106 15.38 1.14 8.84
C VAL A 106 15.08 2.27 7.85
N GLU A 107 15.33 1.99 6.58
CA GLU A 107 14.89 2.78 5.45
C GLU A 107 13.91 1.94 4.65
N SER A 108 12.70 2.45 4.40
CA SER A 108 11.65 1.68 3.74
C SER A 108 10.80 2.53 2.81
N GLN A 109 10.19 1.85 1.85
CA GLN A 109 9.24 2.39 0.88
C GLN A 109 7.96 1.55 0.91
N VAL A 110 6.84 2.20 0.65
CA VAL A 110 5.59 1.53 0.29
C VAL A 110 5.27 1.86 -1.16
N ASP A 111 4.86 0.85 -1.92
CA ASP A 111 4.39 0.96 -3.29
C ASP A 111 2.93 0.52 -3.34
N ILE A 112 2.12 1.16 -4.18
CA ILE A 112 0.75 0.76 -4.47
C ILE A 112 0.55 0.55 -5.96
N ALA A 113 -0.34 -0.37 -6.31
CA ALA A 113 -0.79 -0.59 -7.67
C ALA A 113 -2.26 -1.01 -7.68
N ASP A 114 -2.99 -0.53 -8.69
CA ASP A 114 -4.33 -0.99 -9.01
C ASP A 114 -4.64 -0.72 -10.49
N ARG A 115 -5.71 -1.32 -11.01
CA ARG A 115 -6.27 -0.99 -12.31
C ARG A 115 -7.69 -0.52 -12.12
N TYR A 116 -7.94 0.74 -12.47
CA TYR A 116 -9.30 1.28 -12.49
C TYR A 116 -10.07 0.69 -13.68
N ASN A 117 -10.80 -0.39 -13.41
CA ASN A 117 -11.62 -1.14 -14.35
C ASN A 117 -13.09 -1.21 -13.92
N TRP A 118 -13.97 -1.50 -14.89
CA TRP A 118 -15.38 -1.73 -14.65
C TRP A 118 -15.75 -3.12 -15.15
N ASP A 119 -16.00 -4.05 -14.21
CA ASP A 119 -16.30 -5.45 -14.53
C ASP A 119 -17.81 -5.66 -14.70
N THR A 120 -18.21 -6.31 -15.79
CA THR A 120 -19.61 -6.70 -16.01
C THR A 120 -20.10 -7.60 -14.88
N GLY A 121 -21.29 -7.33 -14.33
CA GLY A 121 -21.93 -8.14 -13.28
C GLY A 121 -21.83 -7.56 -11.86
N LYS A 122 -21.23 -6.38 -11.70
CA LYS A 122 -21.26 -5.59 -10.46
C LYS A 122 -22.20 -4.39 -10.61
N GLU A 123 -22.68 -3.86 -9.49
CA GLU A 123 -23.50 -2.65 -9.45
C GLU A 123 -22.97 -1.66 -8.39
N SER A 124 -23.01 -0.37 -8.74
CA SER A 124 -22.66 0.73 -7.87
C SER A 124 -23.91 1.53 -7.51
N LYS A 125 -24.23 1.62 -6.21
CA LYS A 125 -25.39 2.39 -5.71
C LYS A 125 -24.97 3.79 -5.30
N ILE A 126 -25.58 4.79 -5.95
CA ILE A 126 -25.38 6.20 -5.67
C ILE A 126 -26.75 6.82 -5.34
N GLY A 127 -27.11 6.80 -4.06
CA GLY A 127 -28.43 7.24 -3.60
C GLY A 127 -29.56 6.42 -4.25
N PRO A 128 -30.55 7.04 -4.92
CA PRO A 128 -31.62 6.31 -5.60
C PRO A 128 -31.19 5.71 -6.96
N LEU A 129 -29.97 6.00 -7.43
CA LEU A 129 -29.46 5.52 -8.71
C LEU A 129 -28.68 4.22 -8.50
N THR A 130 -29.05 3.19 -9.26
CA THR A 130 -28.20 2.02 -9.49
C THR A 130 -27.51 2.21 -10.82
N ILE A 131 -26.18 2.17 -10.81
CA ILE A 131 -25.36 2.14 -12.02
C ILE A 131 -24.84 0.72 -12.16
N GLU A 132 -25.20 0.03 -13.24
CA GLU A 132 -24.56 -1.23 -13.56
C GLU A 132 -23.15 -0.96 -14.09
N ASP A 133 -22.15 -1.66 -13.56
CA ASP A 133 -20.76 -1.48 -13.98
C ASP A 133 -20.60 -1.79 -15.49
N GLY A 134 -21.47 -2.66 -16.03
CA GLY A 134 -21.56 -2.95 -17.47
C GLY A 134 -21.94 -1.73 -18.33
N ASP A 135 -22.82 -0.85 -17.84
CA ASP A 135 -23.18 0.38 -18.56
C ASP A 135 -21.98 1.34 -18.62
N ILE A 136 -21.19 1.40 -17.55
CA ILE A 136 -19.98 2.22 -17.52
C ILE A 136 -18.88 1.62 -18.39
N GLN A 137 -18.74 0.29 -18.41
CA GLN A 137 -17.82 -0.43 -19.29
C GLN A 137 -18.19 -0.24 -20.79
N ALA A 138 -19.47 -0.12 -21.12
CA ALA A 138 -19.93 0.13 -22.49
C ALA A 138 -19.38 1.45 -23.04
N LEU A 139 -19.13 2.46 -22.20
CA LEU A 139 -18.47 3.71 -22.59
C LEU A 139 -17.06 3.45 -23.11
N GLN A 140 -16.30 2.54 -22.50
CA GLN A 140 -14.99 2.15 -23.01
C GLN A 140 -15.09 1.45 -24.36
N THR A 141 -16.04 0.52 -24.51
CA THR A 141 -16.24 -0.20 -25.77
C THR A 141 -16.68 0.73 -26.90
N ALA A 142 -17.44 1.78 -26.58
CA ALA A 142 -17.85 2.83 -27.51
C ALA A 142 -16.74 3.86 -27.81
N GLY A 143 -15.57 3.76 -27.17
CA GLY A 143 -14.48 4.72 -27.32
C GLY A 143 -14.73 6.08 -26.66
N LEU A 144 -15.64 6.14 -25.69
CA LEU A 144 -16.02 7.34 -24.95
C LEU A 144 -15.33 7.47 -23.58
N ALA A 145 -14.73 6.39 -23.09
CA ALA A 145 -13.99 6.35 -21.82
C ALA A 145 -12.83 5.34 -21.90
N ARG A 146 -11.90 5.41 -20.95
CA ARG A 146 -10.72 4.53 -20.95
C ARG A 146 -10.27 4.19 -19.53
N GLU A 147 -10.20 2.90 -19.25
CA GLU A 147 -9.55 2.32 -18.06
C GLU A 147 -8.08 2.71 -18.00
N PHE A 148 -7.53 2.75 -16.79
CA PHE A 148 -6.18 3.20 -16.54
C PHE A 148 -5.57 2.49 -15.35
N ASN A 149 -4.24 2.52 -15.27
CA ASN A 149 -3.51 2.04 -14.11
C ASN A 149 -3.43 3.12 -13.05
N ILE A 150 -3.41 2.69 -11.79
CA ILE A 150 -3.06 3.51 -10.63
C ILE A 150 -1.75 2.95 -10.12
N GLU A 151 -0.77 3.82 -9.90
CA GLU A 151 0.50 3.45 -9.30
C GLU A 151 0.95 4.53 -8.32
N GLY A 152 1.81 4.18 -7.39
CA GLY A 152 2.32 5.12 -6.42
C GLY A 152 3.44 4.54 -5.58
N HIS A 153 4.33 5.42 -5.11
CA HIS A 153 5.41 5.06 -4.20
C HIS A 153 5.60 6.16 -3.17
N HIS A 154 5.95 5.79 -1.95
CA HIS A 154 6.25 6.72 -0.87
C HIS A 154 7.42 6.21 -0.02
N LEU A 155 8.42 7.07 0.20
CA LEU A 155 9.51 6.81 1.14
C LEU A 155 9.02 7.07 2.57
N MET A 156 9.10 6.06 3.43
CA MET A 156 8.75 6.20 4.84
C MET A 156 9.84 7.01 5.56
N PRO A 157 9.49 7.73 6.64
CA PRO A 157 10.49 8.32 7.52
C PRO A 157 11.46 7.25 8.02
N THR A 158 12.77 7.54 7.93
CA THR A 158 13.80 6.65 8.47
C THR A 158 13.56 6.42 9.96
N PHE A 159 13.55 5.15 10.37
CA PHE A 159 13.47 4.78 11.78
C PHE A 159 14.85 4.40 12.31
N GLN A 160 15.24 5.01 13.44
CA GLN A 160 16.41 4.62 14.20
C GLN A 160 16.06 4.53 15.68
N GLY A 161 16.20 3.34 16.27
CA GLY A 161 15.83 3.13 17.67
C GLY A 161 15.98 1.69 18.14
N GLU A 162 15.69 1.47 19.42
CA GLU A 162 15.59 0.12 19.97
C GLU A 162 14.43 -0.63 19.31
N PHE A 163 14.67 -1.88 18.91
CA PHE A 163 13.63 -2.75 18.38
C PHE A 163 13.13 -3.68 19.47
N ILE A 164 11.85 -3.54 19.80
CA ILE A 164 11.14 -4.40 20.75
C ILE A 164 10.43 -5.49 19.94
N VAL A 165 10.74 -6.74 20.25
CA VAL A 165 10.10 -7.94 19.69
C VAL A 165 8.83 -8.27 20.45
#